data_AF-A0A8T5ICS7-F1
#
_entry.id   AF-A0A8T5ICS7-F1
#
_cell.length_a   1.000
_cell.length_b   1.000
_cell.length_c   1.000
_cell.angle_alpha   90.00
_cell.angle_beta   90.00
_cell.angle_gamma   90.00
#
_symmetry.space_group_name_H-M   'P 1'
#
loop_
_entity.id
_entity.type
_entity.pdbx_description
1 polymer ?
#
loop_
_entity_poly.entity_id
_entity_poly.type
_entity_poly.pdbx_seq_one_letter_code
_entity_poly.pdbx_strand_id
1 'polypeptide(L)' 'MSELSQPPELSGVAKALGIRVGDWGKGSASVVVEVDDSHTNKGGVAHGGLYTMMLDMCCGGALVSTL' A
#
# COMPACT_ATOMS: atom_id res chain seq x y z
N MET A 1 6.65 -13.89 -16.46
CA MET A 1 5.83 -12.93 -15.70
C MET A 1 5.29 -11.93 -16.68
N SER A 2 3.98 -11.69 -16.66
CA SER A 2 3.35 -10.67 -17.49
C SER A 2 3.87 -9.27 -17.11
N GLU A 3 3.88 -8.32 -18.06
CA GLU A 3 4.04 -6.89 -17.73
C GLU A 3 2.97 -6.42 -16.73
N LEU A 4 1.79 -7.04 -16.77
CA LEU A 4 0.70 -6.80 -15.82
C LEU A 4 1.00 -7.32 -14.41
N SER A 5 2.05 -8.12 -14.24
CA SER A 5 2.47 -8.68 -12.94
C SER A 5 3.31 -7.71 -12.12
N GLN A 6 3.74 -6.59 -12.69
CA GLN A 6 4.67 -5.68 -12.03
C GLN A 6 3.94 -4.79 -11.01
N PRO A 7 4.65 -4.30 -9.96
CA PRO A 7 4.10 -3.28 -9.08
C PRO A 7 3.64 -2.06 -9.89
N PRO A 8 2.40 -1.58 -9.69
CA PRO A 8 1.92 -0.40 -10.40
C PRO A 8 2.64 0.85 -9.87
N GLU A 9 2.63 1.92 -10.67
CA GLU A 9 3.02 3.23 -10.16
C GLU A 9 2.06 3.67 -9.04
N LEU A 10 2.63 4.14 -7.94
CA LEU A 10 1.83 4.62 -6.79
C LEU A 10 1.01 5.86 -7.17
N SER A 11 -0.25 5.87 -6.73
CA SER A 11 -1.13 7.03 -6.87
C SER A 11 -0.58 8.25 -6.15
N GLY A 12 -1.00 9.46 -6.56
CA GLY A 12 -0.61 10.69 -5.90
C GLY A 12 -0.96 10.72 -4.41
N VAL A 13 -2.08 10.10 -4.02
CA VAL A 13 -2.49 9.95 -2.62
C VAL A 13 -1.53 9.04 -1.86
N ALA A 14 -1.15 7.89 -2.43
CA ALA A 14 -0.21 6.96 -1.78
C ALA A 14 1.16 7.61 -1.57
N LYS A 15 1.63 8.36 -2.57
CA LYS A 15 2.88 9.14 -2.48
C LYS A 15 2.79 10.23 -1.40
N ALA A 16 1.68 10.95 -1.31
CA ALA A 16 1.47 11.99 -0.31
C ALA A 16 1.45 11.45 1.13
N LEU A 17 0.96 10.22 1.31
CA LEU A 17 0.98 9.50 2.59
C LEU A 17 2.31 8.76 2.86
N GLY A 18 3.34 8.96 2.04
CA GLY A 18 4.64 8.31 2.23
C GLY A 18 4.61 6.77 2.13
N ILE A 19 3.57 6.18 1.52
CA ILE A 19 3.45 4.74 1.35
C ILE A 19 4.48 4.28 0.31
N ARG A 20 5.15 3.16 0.58
CA ARG A 20 6.12 2.51 -0.30
C ARG A 20 5.74 1.05 -0.53
N VAL A 21 6.02 0.54 -1.72
CA VAL A 21 5.90 -0.89 -2.04
C VAL A 21 7.03 -1.66 -1.35
N GLY A 22 6.70 -2.79 -0.75
CA GLY A 22 7.65 -3.75 -0.18
C GLY A 22 7.81 -4.98 -1.08
N ASP A 23 7.76 -6.16 -0.48
CA ASP A 23 7.77 -7.44 -1.19
C ASP A 23 6.65 -7.53 -2.23
N TRP A 24 6.96 -8.12 -3.38
CA TRP A 24 6.04 -8.28 -4.50
C TRP A 24 6.35 -9.53 -5.31
N GLY A 25 5.32 -10.29 -5.67
CA GLY A 25 5.41 -11.45 -6.56
C GLY A 25 4.82 -12.72 -5.95
N LYS A 26 4.52 -13.70 -6.80
CA LYS A 26 4.11 -15.06 -6.41
C LYS A 26 2.87 -15.08 -5.49
N GLY A 27 1.93 -14.16 -5.71
CA GLY A 27 0.73 -14.05 -4.87
C GLY A 27 0.95 -13.31 -3.56
N SER A 28 2.08 -12.62 -3.42
CA SER A 28 2.41 -11.79 -2.26
C SER A 28 2.61 -10.34 -2.69
N ALA A 29 2.09 -9.43 -1.87
CA ALA A 29 2.36 -8.01 -1.96
C ALA A 29 2.36 -7.40 -0.55
N SER A 30 3.26 -6.46 -0.31
CA SER A 30 3.28 -5.66 0.91
C SER A 30 3.48 -4.19 0.61
N VAL A 31 2.96 -3.34 1.49
CA VAL A 31 3.23 -1.90 1.49
C VAL A 31 3.60 -1.45 2.90
N VAL A 32 4.43 -0.41 2.98
CA VAL A 32 4.96 0.10 4.24
C VAL A 32 4.82 1.61 4.29
N VAL A 33 4.60 2.14 5.49
CA VAL A 33 4.53 3.58 5.77
C VAL A 33 5.16 3.84 7.13
N GLU A 34 5.87 4.96 7.25
CA GLU A 34 6.32 5.48 8.54
C GLU A 34 5.22 6.39 9.07
N VAL A 35 4.63 6.03 10.21
CA VAL A 35 3.50 6.79 10.78
C VAL A 35 4.04 8.04 11.47
N ASP A 36 3.41 9.17 11.19
CA ASP A 36 3.68 10.47 11.79
C ASP A 36 2.36 11.14 12.18
N ASP A 37 2.42 12.36 12.73
CA ASP A 37 1.24 13.08 13.21
C ASP A 37 0.20 13.33 12.10
N SER A 38 0.62 13.48 10.84
CA SER A 38 -0.28 13.70 9.69
C SER A 38 -1.10 12.46 9.35
N HIS A 39 -0.64 11.28 9.79
CA HIS A 39 -1.32 10.00 9.62
C HIS A 39 -2.31 9.68 10.74
N THR A 40 -2.37 10.49 11.81
CA THR A 40 -3.18 10.19 13.00
C THR A 40 -4.62 10.71 12.90
N ASN A 41 -5.53 10.03 13.61
CA ASN A 41 -6.89 10.52 13.84
C ASN A 41 -6.96 11.39 15.10
N LYS A 42 -8.16 11.91 15.44
CA LYS A 42 -8.38 12.75 16.64
C LYS A 42 -8.04 12.07 17.98
N GLY A 43 -7.85 10.75 18.00
CA GLY A 43 -7.41 9.98 19.15
C GLY A 43 -5.90 9.78 19.23
N GLY A 44 -5.10 10.35 18.32
CA GLY A 44 -3.64 10.26 18.34
C GLY A 44 -3.08 8.92 17.88
N VAL A 45 -3.89 8.07 17.25
CA VAL A 45 -3.46 6.80 16.64
C VAL A 45 -3.60 6.90 15.13
N ALA A 46 -2.88 6.06 14.38
CA ALA A 46 -3.00 6.06 12.92
C ALA A 46 -4.46 5.92 12.46
N HIS A 47 -4.84 6.74 11.49
CA HIS A 47 -6.21 6.84 11.02
C HIS A 47 -6.65 5.53 10.36
N GLY A 48 -7.89 5.09 10.64
CA GLY A 48 -8.45 3.86 10.05
C GLY A 48 -8.31 3.81 8.53
N GLY A 49 -8.50 4.95 7.88
CA GLY A 49 -8.33 5.16 6.44
C GLY A 49 -6.94 4.78 5.89
N LEU A 50 -5.87 5.00 6.66
CA LEU A 50 -4.51 4.61 6.24
C LEU A 50 -4.39 3.08 6.18
N TYR A 51 -4.87 2.39 7.22
CA TYR A 51 -4.87 0.92 7.25
C TYR A 51 -5.71 0.33 6.13
N THR A 52 -6.92 0.85 5.90
CA THR A 52 -7.81 0.33 4.85
C THR A 52 -7.25 0.57 3.45
N MET A 53 -6.57 1.70 3.24
CA MET A 53 -5.88 1.97 1.98
C MET A 53 -4.72 0.99 1.77
N MET A 54 -3.87 0.78 2.77
CA MET A 54 -2.79 -0.19 2.69
C MET A 54 -3.31 -1.62 2.48
N LEU A 55 -4.42 -1.98 3.12
CA LEU A 55 -5.08 -3.27 2.96
C LEU A 55 -5.56 -3.47 1.51
N ASP A 56 -6.24 -2.48 0.94
CA ASP A 56 -6.69 -2.50 -0.46
C ASP A 56 -5.50 -2.71 -1.42
N MET A 57 -4.41 -1.95 -1.21
CA MET A 57 -3.19 -2.06 -2.00
C MET A 57 -2.55 -3.46 -1.90
N CYS A 58 -2.48 -4.05 -0.71
CA CYS A 58 -1.95 -5.41 -0.52
C CYS A 58 -2.84 -6.47 -1.16
N CYS A 59 -4.17 -6.39 -0.98
CA CYS A 59 -5.12 -7.36 -1.53
C CYS A 59 -5.12 -7.35 -3.06
N GLY A 60 -5.24 -6.15 -3.66
CA GLY A 60 -5.16 -5.99 -5.11
C GLY A 60 -3.78 -6.37 -5.64
N GLY A 61 -2.72 -5.90 -4.97
CA GLY A 61 -1.34 -6.17 -5.36
C GLY A 61 -0.99 -7.66 -5.33
N ALA A 62 -1.44 -8.40 -4.31
CA ALA A 62 -1.19 -9.83 -4.22
C ALA A 62 -1.79 -10.57 -5.42
N LEU A 63 -3.01 -10.23 -5.84
CA LEU A 63 -3.63 -10.80 -7.04
C LEU A 63 -2.86 -10.41 -8.31
N VAL A 64 -2.55 -9.13 -8.48
CA VAL A 64 -1.78 -8.62 -9.63
C VAL A 64 -0.43 -9.34 -9.74
N SER A 65 0.23 -9.60 -8.61
CA SER A 65 1.53 -10.28 -8.55
C SER A 65 1.52 -11.75 -9.00
N THR A 66 0.35 -12.31 -9.33
CA THR A 66 0.18 -13.66 -9.90
C THR A 66 0.05 -13.69 -11.42
N LEU A 67 -0.15 -12.53 -12.06
CA LEU A 67 -0.32 -12.40 -13.52
C LEU A 67 0.99 -12.67 -14.28
#